data_AF-A0AAX2BQD2-F1
#
_entry.id   AF-A0AAX2BQD2-F1
#
_cell.length_a   1.000
_cell.length_b   1.000
_cell.length_c   1.000
_cell.angle_alpha   90.00
_cell.angle_beta   90.00
_cell.angle_gamma   90.00
#
_symmetry.space_group_name_H-M   'P 1'
#
loop_
_entity.id
_entity.type
_entity.pdbx_description
1 polymer ?
#
loop_
_entity_poly.entity_id
_entity_poly.type
_entity_poly.pdbx_seq_one_letter_code
_entity_poly.pdbx_strand_id
1 'polypeptide(L)' 'MTGEILNAYSVISRSRLYAGMAGAPLPISLHDIERFLSARLLLIDRDEFDAAIFALDDAWRERWAQEQKKHGKQKQ' A
#
# COMPACT_ATOMS: atom_id res chain seq x y z
N MET A 1 12.73 -1.08 13.66
CA MET A 1 11.85 -2.09 13.05
C MET A 1 10.47 -1.54 12.67
N THR A 2 9.46 -1.44 13.55
CA THR A 2 8.09 -1.06 13.14
C THR A 2 8.00 0.33 12.49
N GLY A 3 8.76 1.32 12.99
CA GLY A 3 8.79 2.67 12.42
C GLY A 3 9.36 2.74 11.00
N GLU A 4 10.31 1.86 10.65
CA GLU A 4 10.93 1.81 9.32
C GLU A 4 9.97 1.25 8.28
N ILE A 5 9.22 0.20 8.64
CA ILE A 5 8.18 -0.40 7.79
C ILE A 5 7.06 0.62 7.52
N LEU A 6 6.58 1.32 8.56
CA LEU A 6 5.54 2.35 8.39
C LEU A 6 6.01 3.51 7.52
N ASN A 7 7.25 3.97 7.72
CA ASN A 7 7.86 5.00 6.88
C ASN A 7 8.01 4.53 5.42
N ALA A 8 8.46 3.29 5.22
CA ALA A 8 8.58 2.70 3.89
C ALA A 8 7.21 2.61 3.19
N TYR A 9 6.20 2.09 3.87
CA TYR A 9 4.83 2.04 3.35
C TYR A 9 4.31 3.44 2.99
N SER A 10 4.53 4.43 3.84
CA SER A 10 4.17 5.83 3.55
C SER A 10 4.88 6.36 2.30
N VAL A 11 6.16 6.04 2.12
CA VAL A 11 6.92 6.49 0.95
C VAL A 11 6.45 5.81 -0.33
N ILE A 12 6.31 4.48 -0.30
CA ILE A 12 5.93 3.65 -1.45
C ILE A 12 4.50 3.95 -1.90
N SER A 13 3.56 4.06 -0.95
CA SER A 13 2.14 4.30 -1.26
C SER A 13 1.87 5.62 -1.98
N ARG A 14 2.79 6.60 -1.95
CA ARG A 14 2.64 7.87 -2.68
C ARG A 14 2.71 7.71 -4.19
N SER A 15 3.39 6.69 -4.71
CA SER A 15 3.42 6.39 -6.15
C SER A 15 2.36 5.38 -6.56
N ARG A 16 1.39 5.08 -5.69
CA ARG A 16 0.32 4.12 -5.98
C ARG A 16 -0.44 4.49 -7.24
N LEU A 17 -0.63 3.49 -8.08
CA LEU A 17 -1.45 3.57 -9.28
C LEU A 17 -2.93 3.31 -8.95
N TYR A 18 -3.80 3.94 -9.73
CA TYR A 18 -5.24 3.81 -9.61
C TYR A 18 -5.83 3.44 -10.97
N ALA A 19 -6.85 2.59 -10.99
CA ALA A 19 -7.41 2.06 -12.22
C ALA A 19 -8.94 1.95 -12.20
N GLY A 20 -9.52 1.90 -13.41
CA GLY A 20 -10.96 1.76 -13.62
C GLY A 20 -11.76 3.05 -13.39
N MET A 21 -13.06 3.00 -13.72
CA MET A 21 -13.95 4.17 -13.67
C MET A 21 -14.16 4.73 -12.25
N ALA A 22 -13.99 3.88 -11.23
CA ALA A 22 -14.07 4.28 -9.83
C ALA A 22 -12.74 4.81 -9.26
N GLY A 23 -11.66 4.83 -10.05
CA GLY A 23 -10.33 5.19 -9.59
C GLY A 23 -9.87 4.29 -8.43
N ALA A 24 -10.05 2.98 -8.56
CA ALA A 24 -9.75 2.04 -7.49
C ALA A 24 -8.23 1.90 -7.30
N PRO A 25 -7.72 1.88 -6.06
CA PRO A 25 -6.30 1.71 -5.79
C PRO A 25 -5.83 0.33 -6.23
N LEU A 26 -4.79 0.30 -7.06
CA LEU A 26 -4.07 -0.92 -7.38
C LEU A 26 -3.20 -1.35 -6.18
N PRO A 27 -2.94 -2.65 -6.03
CA PRO A 27 -1.98 -3.15 -5.05
C PRO A 27 -0.60 -2.53 -5.26
N ILE A 28 0.15 -2.34 -4.17
CA ILE A 28 1.58 -2.00 -4.27
C ILE A 28 2.28 -3.13 -5.03
N SER A 29 3.06 -2.76 -6.05
CA SER A 29 3.79 -3.74 -6.85
C SER A 29 5.13 -4.09 -6.20
N LEU A 30 5.63 -5.31 -6.46
CA LEU A 30 6.97 -5.70 -6.01
C LEU A 30 8.05 -4.74 -6.52
N HIS A 31 7.89 -4.24 -7.75
CA HIS A 31 8.79 -3.26 -8.36
C HIS A 31 8.83 -1.94 -7.58
N ASP A 32 7.70 -1.46 -7.04
CA ASP A 32 7.69 -0.25 -6.20
C ASP A 32 8.50 -0.46 -4.90
N ILE A 33 8.43 -1.68 -4.34
CA ILE A 33 9.19 -2.07 -3.16
C ILE A 33 10.68 -2.19 -3.49
N GLU A 34 11.04 -2.84 -4.61
CA GLU A 34 12.43 -2.94 -5.09
C GLU A 34 13.05 -1.57 -5.34
N ARG A 35 12.30 -0.65 -5.95
CA ARG A 35 12.73 0.72 -6.18
C ARG A 35 12.99 1.47 -4.88
N PHE A 36 12.22 1.20 -3.83
CA PHE A 36 12.46 1.79 -2.52
C PHE A 36 13.74 1.23 -1.88
N LEU A 37 13.91 -0.10 -1.90
CA LEU A 37 15.10 -0.75 -1.35
C LEU A 37 16.38 -0.43 -2.11
N SER A 38 16.32 -0.21 -3.43
CA SER A 38 17.52 0.14 -4.20
C SER A 38 18.12 1.49 -3.79
N ALA A 39 17.31 2.38 -3.18
CA ALA A 39 17.74 3.67 -2.67
C ALA A 39 18.05 3.67 -1.16
N ARG A 40 17.74 2.60 -0.42
CA ARG A 40 17.81 2.57 1.05
C ARG A 40 18.18 1.17 1.57
N LEU A 41 19.23 1.10 2.37
CA LEU A 41 19.56 -0.10 3.13
C LEU A 41 18.67 -0.21 4.37
N LEU A 42 18.05 -1.38 4.55
CA LEU A 42 17.31 -1.75 5.75
C LEU A 42 17.93 -3.00 6.38
N LEU A 43 17.96 -3.04 7.72
CA LEU A 43 18.37 -4.20 8.51
C LEU A 43 17.14 -5.03 8.90
N ILE A 44 16.29 -5.33 7.91
CA ILE A 44 15.08 -6.14 8.06
C ILE A 44 15.18 -7.24 7.01
N ASP A 45 14.76 -8.44 7.38
CA ASP A 45 14.67 -9.54 6.43
C ASP A 45 13.74 -9.15 5.26
N ARG A 46 14.12 -9.54 4.03
CA ARG A 46 13.38 -9.12 2.83
C ARG A 46 11.98 -9.68 2.81
N ASP A 47 11.80 -10.94 3.19
CA ASP A 47 10.48 -11.59 3.17
C ASP A 47 9.59 -11.00 4.26
N GLU A 48 10.15 -10.72 5.45
CA GLU A 48 9.44 -10.03 6.53
C GLU A 48 9.01 -8.61 6.12
N PHE A 49 9.90 -7.87 5.45
CA PHE A 49 9.61 -6.53 4.98
C PHE A 49 8.50 -6.53 3.93
N ASP A 50 8.59 -7.40 2.92
CA ASP A 50 7.61 -7.48 1.83
C ASP A 50 6.25 -7.90 2.37
N ALA A 51 6.20 -8.92 3.23
CA ALA A 51 4.96 -9.36 3.88
C ALA A 51 4.31 -8.23 4.70
N ALA A 52 5.11 -7.44 5.42
CA ALA A 52 4.59 -6.33 6.21
C ALA A 52 4.05 -5.19 5.32
N ILE A 53 4.72 -4.86 4.22
CA ILE A 53 4.24 -3.86 3.25
C ILE A 53 2.92 -4.31 2.61
N PHE A 54 2.81 -5.58 2.20
CA PHE A 54 1.58 -6.11 1.63
C PHE A 54 0.43 -6.17 2.64
N ALA A 55 0.68 -6.56 3.88
CA ALA A 55 -0.34 -6.57 4.92
C ALA A 55 -0.90 -5.16 5.22
N LEU A 56 -0.03 -4.15 5.25
CA LEU A 56 -0.45 -2.75 5.39
C LEU A 56 -1.25 -2.27 4.17
N ASP A 57 -0.82 -2.67 2.97
CA ASP A 57 -1.50 -2.34 1.73
C ASP A 57 -2.92 -2.90 1.67
N ASP A 58 -3.07 -4.18 1.98
CA ASP A 58 -4.35 -4.88 1.97
C ASP A 58 -5.32 -4.30 3.00
N ALA A 59 -4.85 -4.04 4.23
CA ALA A 59 -5.68 -3.44 5.27
C ALA A 59 -6.20 -2.05 4.86
N TRP A 60 -5.35 -1.23 4.23
CA TRP A 60 -5.78 0.08 3.75
C TRP A 60 -6.75 -0.01 2.57
N ARG A 61 -6.48 -0.90 1.59
CA ARG A 61 -7.34 -1.11 0.43
C ARG A 61 -8.71 -1.68 0.82
N GLU A 62 -8.76 -2.58 1.80
CA GLU A 62 -10.01 -3.08 2.36
C GLU A 62 -10.83 -1.94 2.96
N ARG A 63 -10.20 -1.09 3.78
CA ARG A 63 -10.86 0.08 4.36
C ARG A 63 -11.39 1.03 3.28
N TRP A 64 -10.59 1.33 2.27
CA TRP A 64 -11.01 2.15 1.13
C TRP A 64 -12.25 1.56 0.46
N ALA A 65 -12.28 0.25 0.20
CA ALA A 65 -13.41 -0.42 -0.43
C ALA A 65 -14.69 -0.35 0.42
N GLN A 66 -14.57 -0.45 1.75
CA GLN A 66 -15.69 -0.28 2.67
C GLN A 66 -16.22 1.16 2.67
N GLU A 67 -15.34 2.16 2.61
CA GLU A 67 -15.72 3.58 2.52
C GLU A 67 -16.45 3.88 1.20
N GLN A 68 -15.98 3.35 0.06
CA GLN A 68 -16.68 3.51 -1.22
C GLN A 68 -18.10 2.92 -1.20
N LYS A 69 -18.28 1.76 -0.57
CA LYS A 69 -19.62 1.14 -0.42
C LYS A 69 -20.57 2.01 0.41
N LYS A 70 -20.07 2.68 1.46
CA LYS A 70 -20.87 3.60 2.29
C LYS A 70 -21.29 4.84 1.51
N HIS A 71 -20.35 5.46 0.79
CA HIS A 71 -20.63 6.66 -0.01
C HIS A 71 -21.54 6.38 -1.22
N GLY A 72 -21.46 5.19 -1.81
CA GLY A 72 -22.40 4.76 -2.86
C GLY A 72 -23.84 4.58 -2.37
N LYS A 73 -24.02 4.14 -1.12
CA LYS A 73 -25.36 3.95 -0.51
C LYS A 73 -25.99 5.26 0.00
N GLN A 74 -25.20 6.28 0.33
CA GLN A 74 -25.71 7.59 0.75
C GLN A 74 -26.22 8.48 -0.40
N LYS A 75 -25.93 8.11 -1.65
CA LYS A 75 -26.37 8.84 -2.86
C LYS A 75 -27.62 8.23 -3.51
N GLN A 76 -28.28 7.27 -2.86
CA GLN A 76 -29.55 6.66 -3.30
C GLN A 76 -30.71 7.16 -2.45
#